data_AF-A0A345QV32-F1
#
_entry.id   AF-A0A345QV32-F1
#
_cell.length_a   1.000
_cell.length_b   1.000
_cell.length_c   1.000
_cell.angle_alpha   90.00
_cell.angle_beta   90.00
_cell.angle_gamma   90.00
#
_symmetry.space_group_name_H-M   'P 1'
#
loop_
_entity.id
_entity.type
_entity.pdbx_description
1 polymer ?
#
loop_
_entity_poly.entity_id
_entity_poly.type
_entity_poly.pdbx_seq_one_letter_code
_entity_poly.pdbx_strand_id
1 'polypeptide(L)'
;MADFQGSTDALQTMMKSAQAALATGPVMATQTTHYWQAQDRFLTEFEKFSTDWFKRHHAATQAARDASKEMTEEVTKDPAAAIKVMTQWQTHAMKRLTEEAQACTEMMTNCIGALVQNEVEAVEESIETTKRAMKQSKSEPV
;
A
#
# COMPACT_ATOMS: atom_id res chain seq x y z
N MET A 1 -5.65 -57.97 4.23
CA MET A 1 -5.97 -57.23 5.47
C MET A 1 -5.16 -55.93 5.59
N ALA A 2 -3.91 -55.85 5.14
CA ALA A 2 -3.11 -54.61 5.18
C ALA A 2 -3.67 -53.44 4.31
N ASP A 3 -4.23 -53.73 3.12
CA ASP A 3 -4.80 -52.71 2.22
C ASP A 3 -6.03 -51.98 2.80
N PHE A 4 -6.85 -52.69 3.59
CA PHE A 4 -8.07 -52.10 4.18
C PHE A 4 -7.72 -51.11 5.29
N GLN A 5 -6.64 -51.38 6.01
CA GLN A 5 -6.14 -50.56 7.12
C GLN A 5 -5.49 -49.26 6.62
N GLY A 6 -4.70 -49.34 5.54
CA GLY A 6 -4.13 -48.16 4.87
C GLY A 6 -5.20 -47.25 4.25
N SER A 7 -6.29 -47.83 3.73
CA SER A 7 -7.43 -47.07 3.21
C SER A 7 -8.19 -46.31 4.31
N THR A 8 -8.40 -46.94 5.48
CA THR A 8 -9.04 -46.28 6.63
C THR A 8 -8.19 -45.16 7.23
N ASP A 9 -6.86 -45.32 7.30
CA ASP A 9 -5.94 -44.28 7.80
C ASP A 9 -5.89 -43.07 6.85
N ALA A 10 -5.91 -43.32 5.53
CA ALA A 10 -5.98 -42.28 4.52
C ALA A 10 -7.32 -41.51 4.61
N LEU A 11 -8.44 -42.23 4.78
CA LEU A 11 -9.76 -41.62 4.95
C LEU A 11 -9.83 -40.77 6.23
N GLN A 12 -9.28 -41.28 7.35
CA GLN A 12 -9.26 -40.56 8.62
C GLN A 12 -8.37 -39.31 8.55
N THR A 13 -7.24 -39.37 7.86
CA THR A 13 -6.36 -38.23 7.61
C THR A 13 -7.06 -37.17 6.76
N MET A 14 -7.75 -37.59 5.70
CA MET A 14 -8.52 -36.71 4.82
C MET A 14 -9.71 -36.07 5.55
N MET A 15 -10.34 -36.80 6.48
CA MET A 15 -11.45 -36.28 7.29
C MET A 15 -10.97 -35.25 8.32
N LYS A 16 -9.81 -35.48 8.95
CA LYS A 16 -9.17 -34.52 9.86
C LYS A 16 -8.70 -33.26 9.13
N SER A 17 -8.12 -33.40 7.94
CA SER A 17 -7.71 -32.24 7.14
C SER A 17 -8.90 -31.44 6.64
N ALA A 18 -9.99 -32.11 6.22
CA ALA A 18 -11.24 -31.45 5.84
C ALA A 18 -11.88 -30.70 7.04
N GLN A 19 -11.89 -31.30 8.23
CA GLN A 19 -12.35 -30.62 9.45
C GLN A 19 -11.46 -29.42 9.81
N ALA A 20 -10.15 -29.55 9.71
CA ALA A 20 -9.22 -28.45 9.94
C ALA A 20 -9.39 -27.32 8.91
N ALA A 21 -9.63 -27.65 7.65
CA ALA A 21 -9.90 -26.68 6.59
C ALA A 21 -11.25 -25.99 6.77
N LEU A 22 -12.30 -26.71 7.19
CA LEU A 22 -13.61 -26.13 7.50
C LEU A 22 -13.56 -25.25 8.75
N ALA A 23 -12.78 -25.64 9.76
CA ALA A 23 -12.60 -24.86 10.98
C ALA A 23 -11.78 -23.57 10.75
N THR A 24 -10.84 -23.59 9.80
CA THR A 24 -10.02 -22.41 9.43
C THR A 24 -10.61 -21.60 8.28
N GLY A 25 -11.57 -22.14 7.54
CA GLY A 25 -12.22 -21.50 6.38
C GLY A 25 -12.75 -20.08 6.67
N PRO A 26 -13.48 -19.84 7.77
CA PRO A 26 -13.95 -18.50 8.13
C PRO A 26 -12.81 -17.51 8.40
N VAL A 27 -11.73 -17.95 9.07
CA VAL A 27 -10.55 -17.12 9.37
C VAL A 27 -9.75 -16.80 8.10
N MET A 28 -9.65 -17.76 7.19
CA MET A 28 -9.01 -17.57 5.88
C MET A 28 -9.82 -16.60 5.00
N ALA A 29 -11.15 -16.66 5.06
CA ALA A 29 -12.04 -15.77 4.32
C ALA A 29 -11.98 -14.32 4.84
N THR A 30 -11.96 -14.12 6.16
CA THR A 30 -11.76 -12.79 6.76
C THR A 30 -10.39 -12.23 6.40
N GLN A 31 -9.32 -13.02 6.55
CA GLN A 31 -7.96 -12.61 6.18
C GLN A 31 -7.85 -12.19 4.70
N THR A 32 -8.50 -12.92 3.80
CA THR A 32 -8.52 -12.60 2.36
C THR A 32 -9.23 -11.28 2.09
N THR A 33 -10.35 -11.02 2.78
CA THR A 33 -11.09 -9.76 2.65
C THR A 33 -10.25 -8.57 3.11
N HIS A 34 -9.62 -8.71 4.28
CA HIS A 34 -8.72 -7.69 4.82
C HIS A 34 -7.54 -7.41 3.89
N TYR A 35 -6.89 -8.46 3.36
CA TYR A 35 -5.81 -8.31 2.39
C TYR A 35 -6.21 -7.47 1.16
N TRP A 36 -7.40 -7.72 0.58
CA TRP A 36 -7.88 -6.93 -0.56
C TRP A 36 -8.21 -5.49 -0.18
N GLN A 37 -8.77 -5.25 1.01
CA GLN A 37 -9.02 -3.90 1.52
C GLN A 37 -7.72 -3.11 1.74
N ALA A 38 -6.67 -3.76 2.26
CA ALA A 38 -5.36 -3.13 2.38
C ALA A 38 -4.76 -2.76 1.01
N GLN A 39 -4.87 -3.66 0.03
CA GLN A 39 -4.43 -3.38 -1.34
C GLN A 39 -5.20 -2.20 -1.97
N ASP A 40 -6.51 -2.14 -1.79
CA ASP A 40 -7.34 -1.05 -2.33
C ASP A 40 -6.96 0.31 -1.72
N ARG A 41 -6.75 0.35 -0.39
CA ARG A 41 -6.25 1.55 0.31
C ARG A 41 -4.86 1.95 -0.18
N PHE A 42 -3.95 0.99 -0.36
CA PHE A 42 -2.61 1.23 -0.90
C PHE A 42 -2.67 1.84 -2.30
N LEU A 43 -3.48 1.28 -3.19
CA LEU A 43 -3.65 1.78 -4.55
C LEU A 43 -4.23 3.20 -4.56
N THR A 44 -5.18 3.49 -3.68
CA THR A 44 -5.77 4.83 -3.53
C THR A 44 -4.72 5.87 -3.11
N GLU A 45 -3.91 5.59 -2.11
CA GLU A 45 -2.84 6.50 -1.68
C GLU A 45 -1.76 6.67 -2.75
N PHE A 46 -1.43 5.61 -3.48
CA PHE A 46 -0.48 5.67 -4.59
C PHE A 46 -1.02 6.48 -5.78
N GLU A 47 -2.30 6.35 -6.12
CA GLU A 47 -2.95 7.16 -7.16
C GLU A 47 -2.91 8.65 -6.81
N LYS A 48 -3.23 8.99 -5.55
CA LYS A 48 -3.16 10.36 -5.05
C LYS A 48 -1.73 10.91 -5.16
N PHE A 49 -0.74 10.18 -4.64
CA PHE A 49 0.66 10.57 -4.72
C PHE A 49 1.11 10.78 -6.17
N SER A 50 0.89 9.79 -7.03
CA SER A 50 1.37 9.81 -8.42
C SER A 50 0.71 10.93 -9.22
N THR A 51 -0.58 11.18 -9.02
CA THR A 51 -1.29 12.31 -9.64
C THR A 51 -0.63 13.64 -9.30
N ASP A 52 -0.32 13.88 -8.03
CA ASP A 52 0.32 15.13 -7.61
C ASP A 52 1.80 15.19 -7.99
N TRP A 53 2.50 14.04 -8.01
CA TRP A 53 3.85 13.90 -8.53
C TRP A 53 3.94 14.38 -9.98
N PHE A 54 3.03 13.90 -10.85
CA PHE A 54 2.99 14.33 -12.25
C PHE A 54 2.76 15.84 -12.39
N LYS A 55 1.85 16.42 -11.61
CA LYS A 55 1.60 17.87 -11.63
C LYS A 55 2.84 18.67 -11.24
N ARG A 56 3.50 18.29 -10.13
CA ARG A 56 4.71 18.95 -9.63
C ARG A 56 5.86 18.84 -10.63
N HIS A 57 6.08 17.66 -11.20
CA HIS A 57 7.11 17.43 -12.20
C HIS A 57 6.85 18.23 -13.49
N HIS A 58 5.61 18.30 -13.95
CA HIS A 58 5.27 19.09 -15.12
C HIS A 58 5.55 20.59 -14.89
N ALA A 59 5.15 21.12 -13.73
CA ALA A 59 5.44 22.50 -13.35
C ALA A 59 6.95 22.76 -13.23
N ALA A 60 7.71 21.82 -12.66
CA ALA A 60 9.17 21.93 -12.56
C ALA A 60 9.84 21.96 -13.94
N THR A 61 9.39 21.12 -14.88
CA THR A 61 9.90 21.11 -16.25
C THR A 61 9.59 22.41 -16.99
N GLN A 62 8.37 22.95 -16.83
CA GLN A 62 8.00 24.25 -17.41
C GLN A 62 8.89 25.37 -16.85
N ALA A 63 9.07 25.42 -15.53
CA ALA A 63 9.94 26.40 -14.89
C ALA A 63 11.40 26.31 -15.35
N ALA A 64 11.92 25.10 -15.57
CA ALA A 64 13.26 24.90 -16.14
C ALA A 64 13.36 25.37 -17.58
N ARG A 65 12.33 25.10 -18.40
CA ARG A 65 12.27 25.57 -19.78
C ARG A 65 12.26 27.10 -19.85
N ASP A 66 11.48 27.76 -19.01
CA ASP A 66 11.35 29.21 -19.03
C ASP A 66 12.62 29.90 -18.51
N ALA A 67 13.21 29.41 -17.42
CA ALA A 67 14.51 29.87 -16.95
C ALA A 67 15.61 29.68 -18.01
N SER A 68 15.59 28.58 -18.77
CA SER A 68 16.55 28.35 -19.85
C SER A 68 16.40 29.36 -20.99
N LYS A 69 15.17 29.76 -21.34
CA LYS A 69 14.93 30.79 -22.37
C LYS A 69 15.44 32.14 -21.88
N GLU A 70 15.04 32.54 -20.66
CA GLU A 70 15.45 33.81 -20.06
C GLU A 70 16.98 33.90 -19.94
N MET A 71 17.63 32.83 -19.49
CA MET A 71 19.09 32.76 -19.43
C MET A 71 19.74 32.92 -20.81
N THR A 72 19.16 32.33 -21.86
CA THR A 72 19.67 32.44 -23.24
C THR A 72 19.49 33.85 -23.79
N GLU A 73 18.39 34.51 -23.45
CA GLU A 73 18.14 35.91 -23.83
C GLU A 73 19.11 36.87 -23.14
N GLU A 74 19.41 36.61 -21.86
CA GLU A 74 20.26 37.48 -21.05
C GLU A 74 21.76 37.24 -21.24
N VAL A 75 22.22 36.02 -21.56
CA VAL A 75 23.66 35.73 -21.66
C VAL A 75 24.38 36.57 -22.73
N THR A 76 23.65 36.99 -23.77
CA THR A 76 24.19 37.84 -24.84
C THR A 76 24.20 39.33 -24.50
N LYS A 77 23.44 39.76 -23.48
CA LYS A 77 23.25 41.15 -23.09
C LYS A 77 23.98 41.48 -21.78
N ASP A 78 23.79 40.63 -20.78
CA ASP A 78 24.35 40.74 -19.43
C ASP A 78 24.59 39.33 -18.82
N PRO A 79 25.83 38.84 -18.85
CA PRO A 79 26.18 37.56 -18.24
C PRO A 79 25.88 37.47 -16.74
N ALA A 80 25.90 38.59 -16.00
CA ALA A 80 25.57 38.59 -14.57
C ALA A 80 24.06 38.40 -14.35
N ALA A 81 23.22 38.96 -15.22
CA ALA A 81 21.78 38.70 -15.22
C ALA A 81 21.47 37.22 -15.50
N ALA A 82 22.16 36.59 -16.46
CA ALA A 82 22.01 35.17 -16.74
C ALA A 82 22.37 34.27 -15.54
N ILE A 83 23.44 34.60 -14.79
CA ILE A 83 23.81 33.90 -13.55
C ILE A 83 22.73 34.07 -12.47
N LYS A 84 22.11 35.25 -12.38
CA LYS A 84 21.03 35.51 -11.44
C LYS A 84 19.80 34.64 -11.74
N VAL A 85 19.40 34.54 -13.00
CA VAL A 85 18.30 33.66 -13.46
C VAL A 85 18.58 32.21 -13.07
N MET A 86 19.78 31.71 -13.34
CA MET A 86 20.19 30.36 -12.96
C MET A 86 20.11 30.13 -11.44
N THR A 87 20.62 31.07 -10.65
CA THR A 87 20.63 30.98 -9.18
C THR A 87 19.21 30.99 -8.60
N GLN A 88 18.33 31.84 -9.14
CA GLN A 88 16.92 31.87 -8.78
C GLN A 88 16.24 30.54 -9.11
N TRP A 89 16.44 30.02 -10.33
CA TRP A 89 15.89 28.73 -10.73
C TRP A 89 16.37 27.59 -9.81
N GLN A 90 17.67 27.53 -9.49
CA GLN A 90 18.25 26.53 -8.59
C GLN A 90 17.63 26.60 -7.18
N THR A 91 17.45 27.81 -6.64
CA THR A 91 16.83 28.00 -5.31
C THR A 91 15.40 27.45 -5.28
N HIS A 92 14.61 27.75 -6.31
CA HIS A 92 13.25 27.21 -6.43
C HIS A 92 13.25 25.70 -6.73
N ALA A 93 14.26 25.17 -7.43
CA ALA A 93 14.39 23.74 -7.68
C ALA A 93 14.64 22.97 -6.38
N MET A 94 15.50 23.47 -5.50
CA MET A 94 15.73 22.87 -4.18
C MET A 94 14.45 22.80 -3.35
N LYS A 95 13.64 23.88 -3.34
CA LYS A 95 12.35 23.88 -2.64
C LYS A 95 11.43 22.77 -3.15
N ARG A 96 11.28 22.65 -4.48
CA ARG A 96 10.44 21.61 -5.10
C ARG A 96 10.94 20.19 -4.79
N LEU A 97 12.26 19.98 -4.72
CA LEU A 97 12.84 18.69 -4.33
C LEU A 97 12.51 18.31 -2.89
N THR A 98 12.56 19.28 -1.96
CA THR A 98 12.16 19.04 -0.57
C THR A 98 10.67 18.72 -0.46
N GLU A 99 9.82 19.46 -1.16
CA GLU A 99 8.36 19.19 -1.23
C GLU A 99 8.09 17.78 -1.78
N GLU A 100 8.83 17.33 -2.80
CA GLU A 100 8.71 15.98 -3.35
C GLU A 100 9.14 14.89 -2.37
N ALA A 101 10.25 15.08 -1.66
CA ALA A 101 10.72 14.13 -0.65
C ALA A 101 9.72 13.99 0.52
N GLN A 102 9.11 15.11 0.93
CA GLN A 102 8.04 15.10 1.93
C GLN A 102 6.82 14.33 1.43
N ALA A 103 6.32 14.63 0.24
CA ALA A 103 5.17 13.94 -0.33
C ALA A 103 5.39 12.42 -0.51
N CYS A 104 6.60 12.01 -0.91
CA CYS A 104 6.97 10.60 -1.02
C CYS A 104 6.99 9.91 0.37
N THR A 105 7.51 10.61 1.38
CA THR A 105 7.53 10.10 2.76
C THR A 105 6.11 9.95 3.31
N GLU A 106 5.25 10.94 3.10
CA GLU A 106 3.84 10.90 3.49
C GLU A 106 3.11 9.73 2.84
N MET A 107 3.28 9.51 1.53
CA MET A 107 2.72 8.36 0.83
C MET A 107 3.18 7.04 1.47
N MET A 108 4.49 6.87 1.71
CA MET A 108 5.00 5.66 2.34
C MET A 108 4.42 5.46 3.75
N THR A 109 4.33 6.52 4.55
CA THR A 109 3.71 6.46 5.89
C THR A 109 2.24 6.07 5.82
N ASN A 110 1.47 6.64 4.90
CA ASN A 110 0.05 6.31 4.73
C ASN A 110 -0.14 4.86 4.28
N CYS A 111 0.69 4.38 3.34
CA CYS A 111 0.67 2.99 2.89
C CYS A 111 1.01 2.01 4.02
N ILE A 112 2.05 2.31 4.81
CA ILE A 112 2.42 1.50 5.97
C ILE A 112 1.30 1.54 7.03
N GLY A 113 0.71 2.71 7.27
CA GLY A 113 -0.41 2.88 8.17
C GLY A 113 -1.62 2.04 7.75
N ALA A 114 -1.96 2.03 6.46
CA ALA A 114 -3.04 1.22 5.92
C ALA A 114 -2.81 -0.29 6.12
N LEU A 115 -1.55 -0.75 5.98
CA LEU A 115 -1.16 -2.14 6.24
C LEU A 115 -1.31 -2.49 7.73
N VAL A 116 -0.73 -1.68 8.63
CA VAL A 116 -0.81 -1.93 10.08
C VAL A 116 -2.25 -1.90 10.57
N GLN A 117 -3.03 -0.93 10.12
CA GLN A 117 -4.44 -0.81 10.52
C GLN A 117 -5.26 -2.00 10.02
N ASN A 118 -4.97 -2.49 8.82
CA ASN A 118 -5.61 -3.69 8.30
C ASN A 118 -5.24 -4.95 9.08
N GLU A 119 -3.97 -5.12 9.49
CA GLU A 119 -3.56 -6.25 10.32
C GLU A 119 -4.27 -6.23 11.68
N VAL A 120 -4.44 -5.06 12.29
CA VAL A 120 -5.20 -4.90 13.54
C VAL A 120 -6.67 -5.27 13.33
N GLU A 121 -7.32 -4.72 12.30
CA GLU A 121 -8.71 -5.02 11.93
C GLU A 121 -8.93 -6.52 11.67
N ALA A 122 -7.98 -7.17 10.97
CA ALA A 122 -8.02 -8.60 10.67
C ALA A 122 -7.89 -9.49 11.90
N VAL A 123 -7.02 -9.12 12.85
CA VAL A 123 -6.84 -9.84 14.11
C VAL A 123 -8.10 -9.72 14.99
N GLU A 124 -8.65 -8.51 15.11
CA GLU A 124 -9.87 -8.27 15.89
C GLU A 124 -11.06 -9.06 15.34
N GLU A 125 -11.26 -9.04 14.03
CA GLU A 125 -12.36 -9.78 13.40
C GLU A 125 -12.15 -11.31 13.51
N SER A 126 -10.91 -11.79 13.39
CA SER A 126 -10.60 -13.23 13.57
C SER A 126 -10.91 -13.71 15.00
N ILE A 127 -10.61 -12.89 16.01
CA ILE A 127 -10.95 -13.17 17.42
C ILE A 127 -12.48 -13.24 17.60
N GLU A 128 -13.22 -12.28 17.05
CA GLU A 128 -14.68 -12.26 17.16
C GLU A 128 -15.35 -13.42 16.41
N THR A 129 -14.83 -13.77 15.23
CA THR A 129 -15.32 -14.91 14.43
C THR A 129 -15.09 -16.23 15.18
N THR A 130 -13.92 -16.39 15.80
CA THR A 130 -13.61 -17.55 16.65
C THR A 130 -14.53 -17.63 17.88
N LYS A 131 -14.76 -16.51 18.56
CA LYS A 131 -15.70 -16.44 19.69
C LYS A 131 -17.13 -16.84 19.27
N ARG A 132 -17.61 -16.38 18.12
CA ARG A 132 -18.93 -16.74 17.59
C ARG A 132 -19.04 -18.22 17.27
N ALA A 133 -18.03 -18.79 16.60
CA ALA A 133 -17.98 -20.22 16.29
C ALA A 133 -18.00 -21.09 17.56
N MET A 134 -17.24 -20.72 18.60
CA MET A 134 -17.25 -21.40 19.89
C MET A 134 -18.62 -21.33 20.59
N LYS A 135 -19.31 -20.19 20.51
CA LYS A 135 -20.67 -20.03 21.09
C LYS A 135 -21.71 -20.87 20.36
N GLN A 136 -21.65 -20.95 19.03
CA GLN A 136 -22.54 -21.80 18.23
C GLN A 136 -22.32 -23.30 18.52
N SER A 137 -21.06 -23.74 18.57
CA SER A 137 -20.73 -25.14 18.92
C SER A 137 -21.18 -25.55 20.33
N LYS A 138 -21.37 -24.59 21.25
CA LYS A 138 -21.87 -24.84 22.61
C LYS A 138 -23.40 -24.84 22.73
N SER A 139 -24.09 -24.41 21.68
CA SER A 139 -25.56 -24.21 21.66
C SER A 139 -26.31 -25.31 20.92
N GLU A 140 -25.63 -26.26 20.28
CA GLU A 140 -26.21 -27.52 19.77
C GLU A 140 -25.93 -28.66 20.77
N PRO A 141 -26.83 -28.93 21.74
CA PRO A 141 -26.87 -30.22 22.40
C PRO A 141 -27.64 -31.21 21.52
N VAL A 142 -27.04 -32.39 21.31
CA VAL A 142 -27.76 -33.61 20.87
C VAL A 142 -28.74 -34.04 21.95
#